data_AF-A0A505H900-F1
#
_entry.id   AF-A0A505H900-F1
#
_cell.length_a   1.000
_cell.length_b   1.000
_cell.length_c   1.000
_cell.angle_alpha   90.00
_cell.angle_beta   90.00
_cell.angle_gamma   90.00
#
_symmetry.space_group_name_H-M   'P 1'
#
loop_
_entity.id
_entity.type
_entity.pdbx_description
1 polymer ?
#
loop_
_entity_poly.entity_id
_entity_poly.type
_entity_poly.pdbx_seq_one_letter_code
_entity_poly.pdbx_strand_id
1 'polypeptide(L)'
;MATVVRGLREALVLFLIAVLVIAAAVGIWVAVGGGDFTHRLGVAFMIVGAVIGMTGDLTLSRIGMLPARSAFGLAPEREDGGGGRVLTGVGIFLFVSVPLIVVGALLIT
;
A
#
# COMPACT_ATOMS: atom_id res chain seq x y z
N MET A 1 -3.61 -10.21 21.18
CA MET A 1 -3.05 -8.83 21.12
C MET A 1 -1.73 -8.71 20.35
N ALA A 2 -0.69 -9.50 20.66
CA ALA A 2 0.66 -9.29 20.10
C ALA A 2 0.73 -9.27 18.55
N THR A 3 -0.04 -10.12 17.87
CA THR A 3 -0.05 -10.22 16.40
C THR A 3 -0.62 -8.97 15.73
N VAL A 4 -1.70 -8.39 16.28
CA VAL A 4 -2.34 -7.18 15.75
C VAL A 4 -1.42 -5.98 15.84
N VAL A 5 -0.76 -5.81 16.99
CA VAL A 5 0.23 -4.72 17.19
C VAL A 5 1.41 -4.88 16.23
N ARG A 6 1.85 -6.11 15.95
CA ARG A 6 2.90 -6.39 14.96
C ARG A 6 2.47 -5.99 13.55
N GLY A 7 1.27 -6.37 13.12
CA GLY A 7 0.72 -5.97 11.82
C GLY A 7 0.57 -4.46 11.68
N LEU A 8 0.08 -3.78 12.73
CA LEU A 8 -0.05 -2.32 12.72
C LEU A 8 1.32 -1.62 12.66
N ARG A 9 2.33 -2.16 13.35
CA ARG A 9 3.71 -1.67 13.26
C ARG A 9 4.28 -1.87 11.85
N GLU A 10 4.09 -3.04 11.25
CA GLU A 10 4.52 -3.31 9.87
C GLU A 10 3.89 -2.31 8.88
N ALA A 11 2.58 -2.05 9.02
CA ALA A 11 1.87 -1.07 8.20
C ALA A 11 2.41 0.35 8.40
N LEU A 12 2.59 0.76 9.66
CA LEU A 12 3.11 2.09 10.00
C LEU A 12 4.52 2.30 9.43
N VAL A 13 5.40 1.30 9.57
CA VAL A 13 6.77 1.38 9.03
C VAL A 13 6.74 1.51 7.51
N LEU A 14 5.94 0.69 6.82
CA LEU A 14 5.80 0.76 5.36
C LEU A 14 5.27 2.12 4.90
N PHE A 15 4.25 2.64 5.59
CA PHE A 15 3.69 3.95 5.32
C PHE A 15 4.73 5.06 5.49
N LEU A 16 5.47 5.07 6.60
CA LEU A 16 6.50 6.08 6.87
C LEU A 16 7.62 6.04 5.83
N ILE A 17 8.07 4.84 5.43
CA ILE A 17 9.07 4.68 4.37
C ILE A 17 8.54 5.26 3.06
N ALA A 18 7.29 4.93 2.67
CA ALA A 18 6.68 5.46 1.45
C ALA A 18 6.62 6.99 1.48
N VAL A 19 6.17 7.58 2.59
CA VAL A 19 6.10 9.04 2.78
C VAL A 19 7.47 9.69 2.64
N LEU A 20 8.50 9.15 3.30
CA LEU A 20 9.86 9.68 3.23
C LEU A 20 10.43 9.61 1.81
N VAL A 21 10.27 8.48 1.14
CA VAL A 21 10.76 8.29 -0.24
C VAL A 21 10.08 9.24 -1.21
N ILE A 22 8.75 9.39 -1.11
CA ILE A 22 7.98 10.30 -1.95
C ILE A 22 8.42 11.75 -1.70
N ALA A 23 8.50 12.17 -0.44
CA ALA A 23 8.91 13.53 -0.09
C ALA A 23 10.32 13.86 -0.58
N ALA A 24 11.27 12.93 -0.43
CA ALA A 24 12.63 13.09 -0.93
C ALA A 24 12.67 13.19 -2.46
N ALA A 25 11.98 12.30 -3.17
CA ALA A 25 11.93 12.29 -4.63
C ALA A 25 11.31 13.58 -5.19
N VAL A 26 10.18 14.03 -4.61
CA VAL A 26 9.52 15.28 -5.00
C VAL A 26 10.39 16.48 -4.64
N GLY A 27 11.06 16.46 -3.49
CA GLY A 27 12.00 17.51 -3.08
C GLY A 27 13.15 17.69 -4.07
N ILE A 28 13.74 16.58 -4.52
CA ILE A 28 14.77 16.58 -5.57
C ILE A 28 14.19 17.11 -6.89
N TRP A 29 13.00 16.65 -7.28
CA TRP A 29 12.36 17.10 -8.52
C TRP A 29 12.11 18.61 -8.53
N VAL A 30 11.62 19.16 -7.41
CA VAL A 30 11.39 20.60 -7.27
C VAL A 30 12.71 21.38 -7.19
N ALA A 31 13.73 20.85 -6.51
CA ALA A 31 15.04 21.50 -6.43
C ALA A 31 15.72 21.65 -7.80
N VAL A 32 15.53 20.69 -8.70
CA VAL A 32 16.12 20.72 -10.05
C VAL A 32 15.26 21.48 -11.05
N GLY A 33 13.94 21.28 -11.01
CA GLY A 33 13.01 21.80 -12.04
C GLY A 33 12.21 23.03 -11.65
N GLY A 34 12.29 23.48 -10.39
CA GLY A 34 11.38 24.49 -9.83
C GLY A 34 9.92 24.01 -9.79
N GLY A 35 9.01 24.89 -9.35
CA GLY A 35 7.56 24.63 -9.29
C GLY A 35 7.01 24.46 -7.87
N ASP A 36 5.71 24.21 -7.77
CA ASP A 36 5.05 24.01 -6.48
C ASP A 36 5.27 22.61 -5.92
N PHE A 37 5.87 22.56 -4.73
CA PHE A 37 6.14 21.32 -4.00
C PHE A 37 4.85 20.67 -3.53
N THR A 38 3.89 21.45 -3.03
CA THR A 38 2.68 20.92 -2.39
C THR A 38 1.82 20.17 -3.40
N HIS A 39 1.54 20.79 -4.55
CA HIS A 39 0.77 20.16 -5.61
C HIS A 39 1.45 18.90 -6.18
N ARG A 40 2.77 18.95 -6.43
CA ARG A 40 3.52 17.78 -6.94
C ARG A 40 3.59 16.65 -5.91
N LEU A 41 3.71 16.98 -4.63
CA LEU A 41 3.68 16.02 -3.54
C LEU A 41 2.32 15.32 -3.47
N GLY A 42 1.22 16.07 -3.60
CA GLY A 42 -0.12 15.53 -3.64
C GLY A 42 -0.33 14.53 -4.80
N VAL A 43 0.11 14.92 -6.01
CA VAL A 43 0.06 14.04 -7.19
C VAL A 43 0.91 12.78 -7.00
N ALA A 44 2.12 12.92 -6.47
CA ALA A 44 3.00 11.78 -6.21
C ALA A 44 2.40 10.81 -5.18
N PHE A 45 1.78 11.32 -4.11
CA PHE A 45 1.07 10.50 -3.14
C PHE A 45 -0.08 9.71 -3.76
N MET A 46 -0.88 10.34 -4.63
CA MET A 46 -1.97 9.66 -5.32
C MET A 46 -1.46 8.57 -6.27
N ILE A 47 -0.43 8.86 -7.07
CA ILE A 47 0.14 7.90 -8.03
C ILE A 47 0.74 6.70 -7.29
N VAL A 48 1.60 6.95 -6.30
CA VAL A 48 2.25 5.87 -5.55
C VAL A 48 1.24 5.09 -4.72
N GLY A 49 0.26 5.77 -4.11
CA GLY A 49 -0.85 5.12 -3.43
C GLY A 49 -1.63 4.19 -4.36
N ALA A 50 -1.97 4.64 -5.57
CA ALA A 50 -2.64 3.81 -6.58
C ALA A 50 -1.79 2.60 -7.01
N VAL A 51 -0.49 2.79 -7.26
CA VAL A 51 0.42 1.70 -7.65
C VAL A 51 0.57 0.66 -6.54
N ILE A 52 0.73 1.10 -5.29
CA ILE A 52 0.78 0.20 -4.12
C ILE A 52 -0.55 -0.55 -3.97
N GLY A 53 -1.68 0.12 -4.21
CA GLY A 53 -3.00 -0.50 -4.15
C GLY A 53 -3.19 -1.59 -5.20
N MET A 54 -2.83 -1.32 -6.45
CA MET A 54 -2.93 -2.30 -7.55
C MET A 54 -2.02 -3.51 -7.34
N THR A 55 -0.84 -3.32 -6.76
CA THR A 55 0.10 -4.43 -6.51
C THR A 55 -0.28 -5.28 -5.29
N GLY A 56 -1.17 -4.78 -4.41
CA GLY A 56 -1.74 -5.52 -3.28
C GLY A 56 -2.88 -6.49 -3.63
N ASP A 57 -3.41 -6.42 -4.86
CA ASP A 57 -4.65 -7.09 -5.31
C ASP A 57 -4.56 -8.61 -5.59
N LEU A 58 -3.47 -9.28 -5.19
CA LEU A 58 -3.35 -10.74 -5.31
C LEU A 58 -4.29 -11.51 -4.37
N THR A 59 -5.00 -10.81 -3.46
CA THR A 59 -5.93 -11.40 -2.48
C THR A 59 -7.37 -11.50 -3.02
N LEU A 60 -7.88 -10.48 -3.70
CA LEU A 60 -9.23 -10.51 -4.31
C LEU A 60 -9.33 -11.54 -5.45
N SER A 61 -8.29 -11.60 -6.30
CA SER A 61 -8.17 -12.64 -7.34
C SER A 61 -8.23 -14.05 -6.77
N ARG A 62 -7.66 -14.26 -5.57
CA ARG A 62 -7.62 -15.56 -4.88
C ARG A 62 -8.94 -15.95 -4.24
N ILE A 63 -9.69 -14.98 -3.71
CA ILE A 63 -11.06 -15.21 -3.22
C ILE A 63 -11.94 -15.72 -4.37
N GLY A 64 -11.75 -15.19 -5.58
CA GLY A 64 -12.41 -15.68 -6.79
C GLY A 64 -12.06 -17.12 -7.16
N MET A 65 -10.90 -17.64 -6.73
CA MET A 65 -10.45 -19.01 -7.00
C MET A 65 -10.88 -20.04 -5.95
N LEU A 66 -11.41 -19.61 -4.79
CA LEU A 66 -11.89 -20.51 -3.72
C LEU A 66 -12.91 -21.55 -4.21
N PRO A 67 -13.93 -21.19 -5.04
CA PRO A 67 -14.88 -22.15 -5.58
C PRO A 67 -14.20 -23.22 -6.44
N ALA A 68 -13.28 -22.82 -7.32
CA ALA A 68 -12.54 -23.75 -8.19
C ALA A 68 -11.67 -24.72 -7.38
N ARG A 69 -10.96 -24.24 -6.36
CA ARG A 69 -10.12 -25.09 -5.50
C ARG A 69 -10.94 -26.06 -4.66
N SER A 70 -12.09 -25.60 -4.14
CA SER A 70 -13.01 -26.45 -3.39
C SER A 70 -13.59 -27.59 -4.24
N ALA A 71 -13.83 -27.34 -5.53
CA ALA A 71 -14.29 -28.35 -6.48
C ALA A 71 -13.24 -29.45 -6.74
N PHE A 72 -11.94 -29.12 -6.63
CA PHE A 72 -10.84 -30.07 -6.79
C PHE A 72 -10.29 -30.61 -5.46
N GLY A 73 -10.96 -30.37 -4.32
CA GLY A 73 -10.52 -30.84 -3.01
C GLY A 73 -9.19 -30.24 -2.54
N LEU A 74 -8.75 -29.13 -3.13
CA LEU A 74 -7.51 -28.45 -2.76
C LEU A 74 -7.72 -27.61 -1.50
N ALA A 75 -6.78 -27.68 -0.57
CA ALA A 75 -6.82 -26.87 0.65
C ALA A 75 -6.83 -25.36 0.31
N PRO A 76 -7.50 -24.54 1.15
CA PRO A 76 -7.43 -23.09 1.03
C PRO A 76 -5.97 -22.63 1.07
N GLU A 77 -5.62 -21.73 0.16
CA GLU A 77 -4.31 -21.10 0.21
C GLU A 77 -4.22 -20.26 1.47
N ARG A 78 -3.24 -20.58 2.32
CA ARG A 78 -2.96 -19.76 3.49
C ARG A 78 -2.33 -18.45 3.04
N GLU A 79 -2.73 -17.38 3.69
CA GLU A 79 -2.14 -16.04 3.55
C GLU A 79 -0.75 -16.04 4.20
N ASP A 80 0.17 -16.82 3.65
CA ASP A 80 1.57 -16.76 4.02
C ASP A 80 2.12 -15.53 3.30
N GLY A 81 1.92 -14.35 3.89
CA GLY A 81 2.63 -13.14 3.49
C GLY A 81 4.11 -13.49 3.55
N GLY A 82 4.71 -13.77 2.39
CA GLY A 82 5.95 -14.55 2.28
C GLY A 82 6.95 -14.18 3.37
N GLY A 83 7.33 -15.17 4.19
CA GLY A 83 8.29 -15.00 5.28
C GLY A 83 7.72 -14.66 6.67
N GLY A 84 6.44 -14.92 6.96
CA GLY A 84 5.88 -14.72 8.31
C GLY A 84 5.42 -13.28 8.63
N ARG A 85 5.20 -12.47 7.59
CA ARG A 85 4.61 -11.12 7.71
C ARG A 85 3.14 -11.22 8.10
N VAL A 86 2.70 -10.37 9.03
CA VAL A 86 1.28 -10.30 9.46
C VAL A 86 0.50 -9.39 8.52
N LEU A 87 1.18 -8.44 7.91
CA LEU A 87 0.57 -7.49 6.99
C LEU A 87 0.26 -8.16 5.63
N THR A 88 -1.03 -8.38 5.37
CA THR A 88 -1.54 -8.94 4.12
C THR A 88 -1.71 -7.86 3.04
N GLY A 89 -1.98 -8.26 1.80
CA GLY A 89 -2.26 -7.33 0.70
C GLY A 89 -3.42 -6.38 1.00
N VAL A 90 -4.48 -6.88 1.62
CA VAL A 90 -5.61 -6.08 2.11
C VAL A 90 -5.16 -5.07 3.17
N GLY A 91 -4.29 -5.49 4.10
CA GLY A 91 -3.71 -4.59 5.09
C GLY A 91 -2.89 -3.47 4.46
N ILE A 92 -2.07 -3.77 3.45
CA ILE A 92 -1.31 -2.75 2.72
C ILE A 92 -2.25 -1.78 1.99
N PHE A 93 -3.31 -2.28 1.36
CA PHE A 93 -4.30 -1.44 0.69
C PHE A 93 -4.97 -0.46 1.67
N LEU A 94 -5.52 -0.98 2.78
CA LEU A 94 -6.28 -0.17 3.73
C LEU A 94 -5.40 0.77 4.56
N PHE A 95 -4.21 0.34 4.98
CA PHE A 95 -3.37 1.11 5.92
C PHE A 95 -2.25 1.89 5.25
N VAL A 96 -1.98 1.68 3.96
CA VAL A 96 -0.93 2.40 3.23
C VAL A 96 -1.47 3.10 1.99
N SER A 97 -2.11 2.36 1.06
CA SER A 97 -2.60 2.93 -0.20
C SER A 97 -3.69 3.98 0.03
N VAL A 98 -4.74 3.66 0.78
CA VAL A 98 -5.86 4.58 1.05
C VAL A 98 -5.38 5.86 1.77
N PRO A 99 -4.59 5.82 2.86
CA PRO A 99 -4.07 7.03 3.49
C PRO A 99 -3.22 7.89 2.57
N LEU A 100 -2.35 7.29 1.73
CA LEU A 100 -1.56 8.05 0.76
C LEU A 100 -2.46 8.79 -0.24
N ILE A 101 -3.48 8.12 -0.78
CA ILE A 101 -4.41 8.74 -1.73
C ILE A 101 -5.19 9.88 -1.06
N VAL A 102 -5.72 9.66 0.14
CA VAL A 102 -6.48 10.68 0.88
C VAL A 102 -5.61 11.91 1.17
N VAL A 103 -4.39 11.71 1.69
CA VAL A 103 -3.45 12.82 1.93
C VAL A 103 -3.09 13.50 0.61
N GLY A 104 -2.85 12.74 -0.46
CA GLY A 104 -2.56 13.29 -1.78
C GLY A 104 -3.68 14.17 -2.34
N ALA A 105 -4.93 13.72 -2.22
CA ALA A 105 -6.11 14.49 -2.63
C ALA A 105 -6.23 15.80 -1.83
N LEU A 106 -6.05 15.74 -0.50
CA LEU A 106 -6.09 16.91 0.38
C LEU A 106 -5.01 17.96 0.08
N LEU A 107 -3.87 17.54 -0.50
CA LEU A 107 -2.79 18.46 -0.88
C LEU A 107 -3.02 19.11 -2.26
N ILE A 108 -3.93 18.57 -3.06
CA ILE A 108 -4.26 19.09 -4.40
C ILE A 108 -5.44 20.07 -4.34
N THR A 109 -6.38 19.86 -3.41
CA THR A 109 -7.55 20.72 -3.17
C THR A 109 -7.22 21.94 -2.35
#